data_AF-A0A925L980-F1
#
_entry.id   AF-A0A925L980-F1
#
_cell.length_a   1.000
_cell.length_b   1.000
_cell.length_c   1.000
_cell.angle_alpha   90.00
_cell.angle_beta   90.00
_cell.angle_gamma   90.00
#
_symmetry.space_group_name_H-M   'P 1'
#
loop_
_entity.id
_entity.type
_entity.pdbx_description
1 polymer ?
#
loop_
_entity_poly.entity_id
_entity_poly.type
_entity_poly.pdbx_seq_one_letter_code
_entity_poly.pdbx_strand_id
1 'polypeptide(L)'
;SLMAEWWYDSTAASNAQWDAWNARNRQLAQSWVPGGPEGLRRGIAGNLGWQAQAFGGTSLRRNNVLVRVAWDHAGWQPSLDMLYTPADRGRVITAALGWQGDRVRLDLACRVNSGPTGSVLAQLPVRRTVLGAISWAL
;
A
#
# COMPACT_ATOMS: atom_id res chain seq x y z
N SER A 1 14.85 -15.76 -9.75
CA SER A 1 14.14 -15.13 -10.89
C SER A 1 14.08 -13.62 -10.71
N LEU A 2 13.97 -12.90 -11.82
CA LEU A 2 13.67 -11.47 -11.88
C LEU A 2 12.41 -11.29 -12.72
N MET A 3 11.49 -10.47 -12.26
CA MET A 3 10.24 -10.13 -12.94
C MET A 3 10.00 -8.63 -12.85
N ALA A 4 9.49 -8.06 -13.94
CA ALA A 4 8.95 -6.71 -13.95
C ALA A 4 7.64 -6.69 -14.74
N GLU A 5 6.64 -6.01 -14.20
CA GLU A 5 5.32 -5.88 -14.81
C GLU A 5 4.83 -4.44 -14.69
N TRP A 6 4.18 -3.95 -15.74
CA TRP A 6 3.46 -2.69 -15.71
C TRP A 6 2.03 -2.95 -16.16
N TRP A 7 1.07 -2.32 -15.49
CA TRP A 7 -0.33 -2.38 -15.88
C TRP A 7 -1.06 -1.07 -15.66
N TYR A 8 -2.16 -0.94 -16.40
CA TYR A 8 -3.13 0.13 -16.26
C TYR A 8 -4.47 -0.43 -15.74
N ASP A 9 -4.94 0.07 -14.60
CA ASP A 9 -6.24 -0.25 -14.02
C ASP A 9 -7.22 0.93 -14.23
N SER A 10 -8.16 0.78 -15.15
CA SER A 10 -9.17 1.82 -15.44
C SER A 10 -10.20 1.99 -14.31
N THR A 11 -10.34 0.99 -13.44
CA THR A 11 -11.31 0.99 -12.33
C THR A 11 -10.78 1.76 -11.12
N ALA A 12 -9.46 1.89 -11.00
CA ALA A 12 -8.83 2.71 -9.97
C ALA A 12 -9.13 4.21 -10.14
N ALA A 13 -9.08 4.94 -9.01
CA ALA A 13 -9.28 6.38 -8.99
C ALA A 13 -8.26 7.10 -9.89
N SER A 14 -8.76 8.04 -10.68
CA SER A 14 -7.97 8.88 -11.58
C SER A 14 -7.05 9.84 -10.80
N ASN A 15 -6.05 10.39 -11.50
CA ASN A 15 -5.18 11.41 -10.91
C ASN A 15 -5.97 12.62 -10.43
N ALA A 16 -6.93 13.11 -11.23
CA ALA A 16 -7.79 14.23 -10.85
C ALA A 16 -8.60 13.97 -9.57
N GLN A 17 -9.10 12.74 -9.38
CA GLN A 17 -9.81 12.36 -8.16
C GLN A 17 -8.88 12.36 -6.93
N TRP A 18 -7.66 11.82 -7.08
CA TRP A 18 -6.66 11.85 -6.02
C TRP A 18 -6.18 13.27 -5.69
N ASP A 19 -6.02 14.12 -6.70
CA ASP A 19 -5.60 15.51 -6.51
C ASP A 19 -6.69 16.32 -5.80
N ALA A 20 -7.96 16.12 -6.18
CA ALA A 20 -9.11 16.71 -5.52
C ALA A 20 -9.21 16.25 -4.05
N TRP A 21 -8.99 14.97 -3.79
CA TRP A 21 -8.96 14.43 -2.43
C TRP A 21 -7.80 15.00 -1.60
N ASN A 22 -6.59 15.07 -2.16
CA ASN A 22 -5.43 15.70 -1.51
C ASN A 22 -5.66 17.18 -1.21
N ALA A 23 -6.29 17.92 -2.12
CA ALA A 23 -6.69 19.31 -1.90
C ALA A 23 -7.69 19.43 -0.74
N ARG A 24 -8.72 18.57 -0.72
CA ARG A 24 -9.72 18.52 0.34
C ARG A 24 -9.09 18.17 1.70
N ASN A 25 -8.19 17.19 1.76
CA ASN A 25 -7.48 16.84 3.00
C ASN A 25 -6.67 18.02 3.56
N ARG A 26 -5.97 18.76 2.70
CA ARG A 26 -5.22 19.95 3.12
C ARG A 26 -6.14 21.01 3.69
N GLN A 27 -7.27 21.28 3.04
CA GLN A 27 -8.26 22.23 3.52
C GLN A 27 -8.87 21.78 4.86
N LEU A 28 -9.22 20.50 5.00
CA LEU A 28 -9.76 19.94 6.25
C LEU A 28 -8.75 20.02 7.38
N ALA A 29 -7.48 19.72 7.13
CA ALA A 29 -6.41 19.82 8.13
C ALA A 29 -6.17 21.26 8.60
N GLN A 30 -6.29 22.25 7.70
CA GLN A 30 -6.16 23.67 8.04
C GLN A 30 -7.37 24.25 8.78
N SER A 31 -8.57 23.67 8.56
CA SER A 31 -9.83 24.17 9.12
C SER A 31 -10.31 23.40 10.35
N TRP A 32 -9.59 22.36 10.77
CA TRP A 32 -9.99 21.53 11.90
C TRP A 32 -9.89 22.31 13.23
N VAL A 33 -11.01 22.35 13.95
CA VAL A 33 -11.11 22.88 15.32
C VAL A 33 -11.97 21.93 16.16
N PRO A 34 -11.58 21.63 17.42
CA PRO A 34 -12.41 20.86 18.34
C PRO A 34 -13.80 21.51 18.50
N GLY A 35 -14.88 20.73 18.37
CA GLY A 35 -16.24 21.24 18.45
C GLY A 35 -16.71 22.07 17.24
N GLY A 36 -16.00 21.98 16.11
CA GLY A 36 -16.28 22.77 14.91
C GLY A 36 -17.69 22.58 14.30
N PRO A 37 -18.06 23.45 13.34
CA PRO A 37 -19.40 23.49 12.76
C PRO A 37 -19.89 22.15 12.17
N GLU A 38 -21.20 21.92 12.18
CA GLU A 38 -21.80 20.68 11.63
C GLU A 38 -21.43 20.42 10.17
N GLY A 39 -21.32 21.48 9.35
CA GLY A 39 -20.87 21.37 7.97
C GLY A 39 -19.46 20.78 7.84
N LEU A 40 -18.55 21.15 8.75
CA LEU A 40 -17.19 20.60 8.79
C LEU A 40 -17.21 19.11 9.18
N ARG A 41 -18.01 18.73 10.18
CA ARG A 41 -18.18 17.33 10.59
C ARG A 41 -18.72 16.46 9.44
N ARG A 42 -19.71 16.95 8.69
CA ARG A 42 -20.23 16.27 7.49
C ARG A 42 -19.17 16.15 6.39
N GLY A 43 -18.37 17.20 6.19
CA GLY A 43 -17.24 17.18 5.24
C GLY A 43 -16.19 16.12 5.57
N ILE A 44 -15.83 15.99 6.85
CA ILE A 44 -14.90 14.95 7.33
C ILE A 44 -15.50 13.55 7.11
N ALA A 45 -16.77 13.33 7.48
CA ALA A 45 -17.44 12.04 7.29
C ALA A 45 -17.51 11.64 5.80
N GLY A 46 -17.87 12.57 4.91
CA GLY A 46 -17.86 12.32 3.47
C GLY A 46 -16.45 12.02 2.92
N ASN A 47 -15.43 12.68 3.45
CA ASN A 47 -14.05 12.43 3.08
C ASN A 47 -13.56 11.04 3.51
N LEU A 48 -13.91 10.61 4.73
CA LEU A 48 -13.64 9.26 5.22
C LEU A 48 -14.38 8.19 4.42
N GLY A 49 -15.66 8.44 4.07
CA GLY A 49 -16.44 7.52 3.23
C GLY A 49 -15.81 7.31 1.84
N TRP A 50 -15.39 8.41 1.19
CA TRP A 50 -14.68 8.32 -0.09
C TRP A 50 -13.34 7.58 0.06
N GLN A 51 -12.57 7.87 1.12
CA GLN A 51 -11.29 7.20 1.39
C GLN A 51 -11.46 5.68 1.58
N ALA A 52 -12.47 5.26 2.34
CA ALA A 52 -12.76 3.84 2.56
C ALA A 52 -13.07 3.11 1.25
N GLN A 53 -13.86 3.74 0.36
CA GLN A 53 -14.17 3.18 -0.96
C GLN A 53 -12.93 3.12 -1.86
N ALA A 54 -12.15 4.21 -1.93
CA ALA A 54 -10.98 4.29 -2.79
C ALA A 54 -9.86 3.33 -2.36
N PHE A 55 -9.69 3.11 -1.06
CA PHE A 55 -8.69 2.17 -0.52
C PHE A 55 -9.12 0.70 -0.60
N GLY A 56 -10.40 0.42 -0.82
CA GLY A 56 -10.91 -0.94 -1.02
C GLY A 56 -10.69 -1.51 -2.42
N GLY A 57 -10.20 -0.70 -3.37
CA GLY A 57 -9.91 -1.15 -4.74
C GLY A 57 -8.65 -2.01 -4.84
N THR A 58 -8.58 -2.85 -5.88
CA THR A 58 -7.42 -3.70 -6.16
C THR A 58 -6.14 -2.88 -6.41
N SER A 59 -6.25 -1.78 -7.17
CA SER A 59 -5.17 -0.82 -7.35
C SER A 59 -5.58 0.55 -6.82
N LEU A 60 -4.68 1.22 -6.09
CA LEU A 60 -4.91 2.60 -5.64
C LEU A 60 -4.71 3.60 -6.77
N ARG A 61 -3.76 3.34 -7.66
CA ARG A 61 -3.43 4.18 -8.82
C ARG A 61 -3.71 3.40 -10.10
N ARG A 62 -4.00 4.13 -11.18
CA ARG A 62 -4.25 3.51 -12.48
C ARG A 62 -2.98 2.91 -13.08
N ASN A 63 -1.87 3.64 -13.04
CA ASN A 63 -0.59 3.15 -13.55
C ASN A 63 0.24 2.58 -12.40
N ASN A 64 0.67 1.34 -12.55
CA ASN A 64 1.44 0.62 -11.53
C ASN A 64 2.61 -0.12 -12.18
N VAL A 65 3.73 -0.18 -11.48
CA VAL A 65 4.91 -0.96 -11.87
C VAL A 65 5.26 -1.89 -10.72
N LEU A 66 5.31 -3.19 -10.95
CA LEU A 66 5.82 -4.18 -10.01
C LEU A 66 7.19 -4.66 -10.46
N VAL A 67 8.16 -4.67 -9.56
CA VAL A 67 9.46 -5.32 -9.76
C VAL A 67 9.64 -6.35 -8.66
N ARG A 68 10.03 -7.57 -9.04
CA ARG A 68 10.21 -8.69 -8.12
C ARG A 68 11.52 -9.40 -8.38
N VAL A 69 12.29 -9.60 -7.31
CA VAL A 69 13.47 -10.46 -7.30
C VAL A 69 13.20 -11.58 -6.30
N ALA A 70 13.42 -12.81 -6.71
CA ALA A 70 13.31 -13.97 -5.84
C ALA A 70 14.46 -14.93 -6.10
N TRP A 71 14.91 -15.62 -5.06
CA TRP A 71 15.92 -16.66 -5.18
C TRP A 71 15.44 -17.91 -4.45
N ASP A 72 15.83 -19.08 -4.94
CA ASP A 72 15.68 -20.34 -4.20
C ASP A 72 17.06 -21.00 -4.12
N HIS A 73 17.51 -21.29 -2.90
CA HIS A 73 18.76 -21.99 -2.68
C HIS A 73 18.77 -22.75 -1.35
N ALA A 74 19.01 -24.06 -1.41
CA ALA A 74 19.16 -24.92 -0.22
C ALA A 74 18.03 -24.74 0.81
N GLY A 75 16.79 -24.72 0.33
CA GLY A 75 15.59 -24.54 1.16
C GLY A 75 15.27 -23.09 1.53
N TRP A 76 16.16 -22.14 1.28
CA TRP A 76 15.91 -20.71 1.48
C TRP A 76 15.27 -20.07 0.26
N GLN A 77 14.22 -19.28 0.50
CA GLN A 77 13.39 -18.62 -0.51
C GLN A 77 13.25 -17.12 -0.22
N PRO A 78 14.34 -16.33 -0.28
CA PRO A 78 14.24 -14.88 -0.13
C PRO A 78 13.57 -14.24 -1.35
N SER A 79 12.77 -13.20 -1.11
CA SER A 79 12.23 -12.34 -2.16
C SER A 79 12.12 -10.88 -1.74
N LEU A 80 12.20 -10.01 -2.74
CA LEU A 80 12.03 -8.57 -2.62
C LEU A 80 11.12 -8.10 -3.75
N ASP A 81 9.98 -7.53 -3.36
CA ASP A 81 8.98 -6.97 -4.27
C ASP A 81 8.87 -5.46 -4.06
N MET A 82 8.78 -4.70 -5.15
CA MET A 82 8.49 -3.27 -5.14
C MET A 82 7.32 -2.98 -6.08
N LEU A 83 6.21 -2.52 -5.50
CA LEU A 83 5.16 -1.82 -6.25
C LEU A 83 5.50 -0.33 -6.27
N TYR A 84 5.45 0.28 -7.45
CA TYR A 84 5.69 1.71 -7.66
C TYR A 84 4.52 2.33 -8.42
N THR A 85 4.10 3.51 -7.99
CA THR A 85 3.03 4.29 -8.61
C THR A 85 3.61 5.57 -9.24
N PRO A 86 3.85 5.60 -10.58
CA PRO A 86 4.56 6.70 -11.21
C PRO A 86 3.90 8.08 -11.04
N ALA A 87 2.57 8.12 -10.92
CA ALA A 87 1.80 9.36 -10.85
C ALA A 87 2.14 10.23 -9.63
N ASP A 88 2.50 9.63 -8.49
CA ASP A 88 2.80 10.34 -7.24
C ASP A 88 4.08 9.86 -6.55
N ARG A 89 4.81 8.94 -7.19
CA ARG A 89 6.03 8.30 -6.69
C ARG A 89 5.83 7.53 -5.38
N GLY A 90 4.59 7.12 -5.11
CA GLY A 90 4.28 6.17 -4.04
C GLY A 90 4.92 4.81 -4.32
N ARG A 91 5.25 4.08 -3.25
CA ARG A 91 5.83 2.75 -3.36
C ARG A 91 5.50 1.86 -2.17
N VAL A 92 5.34 0.56 -2.45
CA VAL A 92 5.25 -0.50 -1.46
C VAL A 92 6.45 -1.42 -1.66
N ILE A 93 7.23 -1.62 -0.60
CA ILE A 93 8.35 -2.56 -0.62
C ILE A 93 7.97 -3.73 0.29
N THR A 94 8.07 -4.95 -0.20
CA THR A 94 7.88 -6.18 0.58
C THR A 94 9.15 -7.00 0.52
N ALA A 95 9.76 -7.26 1.67
CA ALA A 95 10.84 -8.23 1.81
C ALA A 95 10.28 -9.47 2.48
N ALA A 96 10.55 -10.65 1.93
CA ALA A 96 10.10 -11.91 2.49
C ALA A 96 11.22 -12.95 2.49
N LEU A 97 11.18 -13.84 3.47
CA LEU A 97 12.13 -14.93 3.66
C LEU A 97 11.34 -16.19 4.00
N GLY A 98 11.31 -17.13 3.06
CA GLY A 98 10.89 -18.50 3.31
C GLY A 98 12.09 -19.39 3.65
N TRP A 99 11.87 -20.37 4.51
CA TRP A 99 12.78 -21.50 4.71
C TRP A 99 11.99 -22.80 4.80
N GLN A 100 12.42 -23.80 4.03
CA GLN A 100 11.86 -25.13 4.01
C GLN A 100 12.94 -26.15 4.38
N GLY A 101 12.78 -26.80 5.53
CA GLY A 101 13.52 -28.01 5.91
C GLY A 101 12.68 -29.27 5.72
N ASP A 102 13.18 -30.39 6.22
CA ASP A 102 12.55 -31.71 6.01
C ASP A 102 11.17 -31.86 6.67
N ARG A 103 11.01 -31.27 7.86
CA ARG A 103 9.76 -31.33 8.64
C ARG A 103 9.21 -29.99 9.06
N VAL A 104 9.96 -28.91 8.86
CA VAL A 104 9.61 -27.56 9.33
C VAL A 104 9.65 -26.60 8.16
N ARG A 105 8.68 -25.69 8.13
CA ARG A 105 8.64 -24.55 7.22
C ARG A 105 8.45 -23.27 8.03
N LEU A 106 9.19 -22.24 7.66
CA LEU A 106 9.09 -20.89 8.20
C LEU A 106 8.89 -19.90 7.06
N ASP A 107 7.97 -18.95 7.25
CA ASP A 107 7.75 -17.84 6.34
C ASP A 107 7.72 -16.53 7.15
N LEU A 108 8.50 -15.54 6.74
CA LEU A 108 8.51 -14.20 7.33
C LEU A 108 8.39 -13.16 6.21
N ALA A 109 7.60 -12.11 6.44
CA ALA A 109 7.46 -11.00 5.50
C ALA A 109 7.34 -9.67 6.23
N CYS A 110 7.97 -8.63 5.68
CA CYS A 110 7.88 -7.25 6.11
C CYS A 110 7.49 -6.38 4.92
N ARG A 111 6.43 -5.59 5.07
CA ARG A 111 5.91 -4.66 4.06
C ARG A 111 5.98 -3.23 4.57
N VAL A 112 6.42 -2.32 3.72
CA VAL A 112 6.51 -0.88 4.00
C VAL A 112 5.85 -0.08 2.89
N ASN A 113 4.88 0.75 3.25
CA ASN A 113 4.25 1.74 2.38
C ASN A 113 4.96 3.09 2.55
N SER A 114 5.43 3.69 1.45
CA SER A 114 6.20 4.94 1.48
C SER A 114 6.04 5.78 0.20
N GLY A 115 6.67 6.95 0.17
CA GLY A 115 6.63 7.90 -0.94
C GLY A 115 6.68 9.35 -0.44
N PRO A 116 6.59 10.34 -1.34
CA PRO A 116 6.37 11.75 -0.96
C PRO A 116 5.13 11.90 -0.06
N THR A 117 5.07 12.91 0.80
CA THR A 117 3.98 13.12 1.78
C THR A 117 2.58 13.19 1.13
N GLY A 118 2.49 13.71 -0.10
CA GLY A 118 1.24 13.76 -0.87
C GLY A 118 0.91 12.51 -1.68
N SER A 119 1.78 11.49 -1.67
CA SER A 119 1.50 10.22 -2.34
C SER A 119 0.43 9.44 -1.58
N VAL A 120 -0.42 8.72 -2.30
CA VAL A 120 -1.54 7.97 -1.70
C VAL A 120 -1.01 6.86 -0.79
N LEU A 121 0.06 6.18 -1.21
CA LEU A 121 0.69 5.11 -0.44
C LEU A 121 1.32 5.62 0.87
N ALA A 122 1.85 6.84 0.91
CA ALA A 122 2.34 7.44 2.15
C ALA A 122 1.22 7.89 3.10
N GLN A 123 -0.01 8.04 2.59
CA GLN A 123 -1.19 8.45 3.36
C GLN A 123 -2.02 7.25 3.87
N LEU A 124 -1.59 6.01 3.61
CA LEU A 124 -2.22 4.83 4.18
C LEU A 124 -2.07 4.80 5.72
N PRO A 125 -3.12 4.40 6.47
CA PRO A 125 -3.05 4.30 7.93
C PRO A 125 -1.98 3.32 8.41
N VAL A 126 -1.87 2.18 7.74
CA VAL A 126 -0.86 1.16 8.03
C VAL A 126 0.36 1.41 7.16
N ARG A 127 1.46 1.87 7.77
CA ARG A 127 2.72 2.13 7.06
C ARG A 127 3.66 0.95 7.00
N ARG A 128 3.60 0.08 8.02
CA ARG A 128 4.48 -1.09 8.14
C ARG A 128 3.66 -2.27 8.63
N THR A 129 3.89 -3.42 8.03
CA THR A 129 3.25 -4.68 8.41
C THR A 129 4.30 -5.77 8.45
N VAL A 130 4.30 -6.58 9.50
CA VAL A 130 5.16 -7.76 9.61
C VAL A 130 4.25 -8.96 9.80
N LEU A 131 4.53 -10.03 9.07
CA LEU A 131 3.80 -11.29 9.12
C LEU A 131 4.79 -12.43 9.26
N GLY A 132 4.39 -13.47 9.98
CA GLY A 132 5.19 -14.66 10.18
C GLY A 132 4.33 -15.90 10.35
N ALA A 133 4.81 -17.03 9.84
CA ALA A 133 4.19 -18.33 10.00
C ALA A 133 5.27 -19.39 10.20
N ILE A 134 4.93 -20.40 11.00
CA ILE A 134 5.74 -21.62 11.16
C ILE A 134 4.79 -22.82 11.12
N SER A 135 5.19 -23.86 10.43
CA SER A 135 4.44 -25.12 10.33
C SER A 135 5.38 -26.29 10.38
N TRP A 136 4.92 -27.43 10.92
CA TRP A 136 5.70 -28.66 10.97
C TRP A 136 4.84 -29.89 10.66
N ALA A 137 5.46 -30.90 10.09
CA ALA A 137 4.88 -32.22 9.94
C ALA A 137 4.88 -32.94 11.30
N LEU A 138 3.78 -33.62 11.61
CA LEU A 138 3.65 -34.53 12.76
C LEU A 138 4.31 -35.88 12.45
#